data_AF-A0A645HDW1-F1
#
_entry.id   AF-A0A645HDW1-F1
#
_cell.length_a   1.000
_cell.length_b   1.000
_cell.length_c   1.000
_cell.angle_alpha   90.00
_cell.angle_beta   90.00
_cell.angle_gamma   90.00
#
_symmetry.space_group_name_H-M   'P 1'
#
loop_
_entity.id
_entity.type
_entity.pdbx_description
1 polymer ?
#
loop_
_entity_poly.entity_id
_entity_poly.type
_entity_poly.pdbx_seq_one_letter_code
_entity_poly.pdbx_strand_id
1 'polypeptide(L)' 'MGHVQRGGSPNARDRIVASEMGNKAVKLLLEGIGNRVIAIKDDKMVDFDIFEALNMTKKIDLEIFNIAHEISI' A
#
# COMPACT_ATOMS: atom_id res chain seq x y z
N MET A 1 8.43 13.29 -16.96
CA MET A 1 7.55 12.14 -16.67
C MET A 1 6.35 12.62 -15.88
N GLY A 2 5.21 12.88 -16.54
CA GLY A 2 3.96 13.30 -15.88
C GLY A 2 2.97 12.14 -15.81
N HIS A 3 1.86 12.25 -16.53
CA HIS A 3 0.80 11.22 -16.61
C HIS A 3 1.28 9.83 -17.02
N VAL A 4 2.42 9.72 -17.72
CA VAL A 4 3.03 8.43 -18.11
C VAL A 4 3.29 7.52 -16.90
N GLN A 5 3.61 8.07 -15.72
CA GLN A 5 3.84 7.27 -14.50
C GLN A 5 2.55 6.66 -13.90
N ARG A 6 1.37 7.10 -14.35
CA ARG A 6 0.07 6.57 -13.91
C ARG A 6 -0.48 5.49 -14.87
N GLY A 7 0.19 5.25 -15.98
CA GLY A 7 -0.18 4.26 -16.98
C GLY A 7 0.86 3.13 -17.11
N GLY A 8 0.62 2.22 -18.04
CA GLY A 8 1.44 1.02 -18.25
C GLY A 8 0.79 -0.24 -17.65
N SER A 9 1.26 -1.41 -18.08
CA SER A 9 0.77 -2.67 -17.54
C SER A 9 1.33 -2.87 -16.12
N PRO A 10 0.50 -3.28 -15.15
CA PRO A 10 0.95 -3.51 -13.77
C PRO A 10 2.02 -4.59 -13.74
N ASN A 11 3.02 -4.44 -12.86
CA ASN A 11 4.05 -5.47 -12.69
C ASN A 11 3.49 -6.71 -11.95
N ALA A 12 4.29 -7.76 -11.79
CA ALA A 12 3.85 -8.99 -11.13
C ALA A 12 3.40 -8.76 -9.66
N ARG A 13 4.14 -7.93 -8.92
CA ARG A 13 3.82 -7.59 -7.53
C ARG A 13 2.51 -6.81 -7.44
N ASP A 14 2.30 -5.83 -8.30
CA ASP A 14 1.05 -5.05 -8.35
C ASP A 14 -0.17 -5.96 -8.54
N ARG A 15 -0.08 -6.95 -9.44
CA ARG A 15 -1.16 -7.89 -9.71
C ARG A 15 -1.45 -8.82 -8.53
N ILE A 16 -0.41 -9.32 -7.88
CA ILE A 16 -0.54 -10.18 -6.69
C ILE A 16 -1.22 -9.40 -5.57
N VAL A 17 -0.66 -8.22 -5.24
CA VAL A 17 -1.18 -7.37 -4.16
C VAL A 17 -2.63 -6.95 -4.41
N ALA A 18 -2.96 -6.52 -5.63
CA ALA A 18 -4.33 -6.14 -5.97
C ALA A 18 -5.32 -7.31 -5.78
N SER A 19 -4.91 -8.52 -6.16
CA SER A 19 -5.73 -9.72 -6.02
C SER A 19 -5.94 -10.10 -4.55
N GLU A 20 -4.89 -10.04 -3.73
CA GLU A 20 -4.97 -10.32 -2.29
C GLU A 20 -5.80 -9.27 -1.54
N MET A 21 -5.62 -7.98 -1.87
CA MET A 21 -6.42 -6.89 -1.29
C MET A 21 -7.90 -7.04 -1.62
N GLY A 22 -8.24 -7.33 -2.88
CA GLY A 22 -9.64 -7.58 -3.30
C GLY A 22 -10.26 -8.77 -2.58
N ASN A 23 -9.53 -9.88 -2.46
CA ASN A 23 -9.97 -11.06 -1.72
C ASN A 23 -10.24 -10.75 -0.23
N LYS A 24 -9.32 -10.03 0.43
CA LYS A 24 -9.49 -9.62 1.83
C LYS A 24 -10.69 -8.69 2.01
N ALA A 25 -10.93 -7.78 1.06
CA ALA A 25 -12.10 -6.89 1.08
C ALA A 25 -13.41 -7.66 1.08
N VAL A 26 -13.54 -8.61 0.15
CA VAL A 26 -14.74 -9.45 0.06
C VAL A 26 -14.93 -10.27 1.34
N LYS A 27 -13.87 -10.85 1.91
CA LYS A 27 -13.96 -11.59 3.17
C LYS A 27 -14.48 -10.73 4.32
N LEU A 28 -13.95 -9.51 4.50
CA LEU A 28 -14.43 -8.59 5.54
C LEU A 28 -15.91 -8.24 5.36
N LEU A 29 -16.34 -7.98 4.11
CA LEU A 29 -17.74 -7.71 3.81
C LEU A 29 -18.65 -8.91 4.11
N LEU A 30 -18.21 -10.14 3.82
CA LEU A 30 -18.94 -11.37 4.15
C LEU A 30 -19.06 -11.58 5.67
N GLU A 31 -18.07 -11.13 6.44
CA GLU A 31 -18.09 -11.12 7.91
C GLU A 31 -18.94 -9.97 8.48
N GLY A 32 -19.55 -9.13 7.64
CA GLY A 32 -20.35 -7.97 8.05
C GLY A 32 -19.51 -6.78 8.51
N ILE A 33 -18.19 -6.80 8.26
CA ILE A 33 -17.25 -5.76 8.68
C ILE A 33 -17.04 -4.77 7.52
N GLY A 34 -17.55 -3.55 7.72
CA GLY A 34 -17.39 -2.42 6.79
C GLY A 34 -16.44 -1.33 7.32
N ASN A 35 -16.31 -0.23 6.57
CA ASN A 35 -15.49 0.94 6.93
C ASN A 35 -14.02 0.63 7.23
N ARG A 36 -13.47 -0.34 6.50
CA ARG A 36 -12.07 -0.78 6.63
C ARG A 36 -11.25 -0.31 5.44
N VAL A 37 -9.99 0.07 5.69
CA VAL A 37 -8.97 0.30 4.67
C VAL A 37 -7.99 -0.85 4.70
N ILE A 38 -7.85 -1.56 3.58
CA ILE A 38 -6.88 -2.66 3.46
C ILE A 38 -5.54 -2.10 3.03
N ALA A 39 -4.48 -2.59 3.64
CA ALA A 39 -3.12 -2.15 3.36
C ALA A 39 -2.12 -3.30 3.55
N ILE A 40 -0.89 -3.09 3.08
CA ILE A 40 0.25 -3.92 3.42
C ILE A 40 1.08 -3.15 4.45
N LYS A 41 1.38 -3.80 5.57
CA LYS A 41 2.30 -3.30 6.60
C LYS A 41 3.22 -4.42 7.03
N ASP A 42 4.53 -4.16 7.01
CA ASP A 42 5.57 -5.15 7.35
C ASP A 42 5.40 -6.48 6.58
N ASP A 43 5.19 -6.37 5.27
CA ASP A 43 4.91 -7.47 4.33
C ASP A 43 3.70 -8.35 4.69
N LYS A 44 2.76 -7.83 5.48
CA LYS A 44 1.52 -8.52 5.85
C LYS A 44 0.30 -7.74 5.41
N MET A 45 -0.72 -8.47 4.96
CA MET A 45 -2.03 -7.90 4.63
C MET A 45 -2.78 -7.58 5.93
N VAL A 46 -3.07 -6.30 6.12
CA VAL A 46 -3.75 -5.77 7.31
C VAL A 46 -4.93 -4.90 6.89
N ASP A 47 -5.81 -4.60 7.84
CA ASP A 47 -6.87 -3.62 7.64
C ASP A 47 -6.93 -2.66 8.83
N PHE A 48 -7.31 -1.41 8.55
CA PHE A 48 -7.42 -0.31 9.52
C PHE A 48 -8.81 0.29 9.49
N ASP A 49 -9.22 0.94 10.58
CA ASP A 49 -10.44 1.74 10.55
C ASP A 49 -10.24 2.91 9.59
N ILE A 50 -11.25 3.27 8.81
CA ILE A 50 -11.10 4.34 7.82
C ILE A 50 -10.67 5.67 8.46
N PHE A 51 -11.20 6.02 9.63
CA PHE A 51 -10.83 7.26 10.31
C PHE A 51 -9.45 7.18 10.94
N GLU A 52 -9.07 6.03 11.48
CA GLU A 52 -7.72 5.79 11.95
C GLU A 52 -6.72 5.96 10.79
N ALA A 53 -6.95 5.26 9.67
CA ALA A 53 -6.09 5.27 8.50
C ALA A 53 -5.91 6.67 7.91
N LEU A 54 -6.99 7.45 7.82
CA LEU A 54 -6.96 8.83 7.32
C LEU A 54 -6.18 9.79 8.24
N ASN A 55 -6.07 9.48 9.54
CA ASN A 55 -5.30 10.26 10.49
C ASN A 55 -3.82 9.82 10.57
N MET A 56 -3.41 8.75 9.89
CA MET A 56 -2.02 8.31 9.87
C MET A 56 -1.17 9.21 8.97
N THR A 57 -0.01 9.62 9.48
CA THR A 57 0.97 10.39 8.69
C THR A 57 1.99 9.47 8.02
N LYS A 58 2.09 9.54 6.69
CA LYS A 58 3.13 8.85 5.93
C LYS A 58 4.50 9.51 6.17
N LYS A 59 5.44 8.75 6.71
CA LYS A 59 6.85 9.16 6.85
C LYS A 59 7.68 8.63 5.68
N ILE A 60 8.80 9.30 5.42
CA ILE A 60 9.83 8.84 4.49
C ILE A 60 10.93 8.20 5.33
N ASP A 61 11.47 7.09 4.85
CA ASP A 61 12.66 6.47 5.43
C ASP A 61 13.89 7.33 5.11
N LEU A 62 14.39 8.04 6.13
CA LEU A 62 15.53 8.94 5.98
C LEU A 62 16.86 8.17 5.86
N GLU A 63 16.94 6.92 6.34
CA GLU A 63 18.14 6.12 6.18
C GLU A 63 18.31 5.73 4.71
N ILE A 64 17.25 5.23 4.06
CA ILE A 64 17.28 4.91 2.63
C ILE A 64 17.61 6.15 1.80
N PHE A 65 17.05 7.32 2.17
CA PHE A 65 17.36 8.58 1.52
C PHE A 65 18.85 8.94 1.62
N ASN A 66 19.44 8.82 2.82
CA ASN A 66 20.86 9.12 3.03
C ASN A 66 21.77 8.14 2.28
N ILE A 67 21.47 6.83 2.29
CA ILE A 67 22.21 5.82 1.53
C ILE A 67 22.20 6.17 0.04
N ALA A 68 21.05 6.52 -0.51
CA ALA A 68 20.94 6.92 -1.92
C ALA A 68 21.81 8.15 -2.25
N HIS A 69 21.95 9.09 -1.32
CA HIS A 69 22.83 10.24 -1.47
C HIS A 69 24.31 9.85 -1.44
N GLU A 70 24.70 8.96 -0.52
CA GLU A 70 26.08 8.49 -0.36
C GLU A 70 26.60 7.70 -1.57
N ILE A 71 25.77 6.81 -2.14
CA ILE A 71 26.16 5.97 -3.30
C ILE A 71 26.13 6.70 -4.65
N SER A 72 25.73 7.98 -4.67
CA SER A 72 25.64 8.79 -5.90
C SER A 72 26.97 9.47 -6.29
N ILE A 73 28.05 9.18 -5.56
CA ILE A 73 29.44 9.62 -5.81
C ILE A 73 30.20 8.50 -6.52
#